data_AF-A0A3N0A418-F1
#
_entry.id   AF-A0A3N0A418-F1
#
_cell.length_a   1.000
_cell.length_b   1.000
_cell.length_c   1.000
_cell.angle_alpha   90.00
_cell.angle_beta   90.00
_cell.angle_gamma   90.00
#
_symmetry.space_group_name_H-M   'P 1'
#
loop_
_entity.id
_entity.type
_entity.pdbx_description
1 polymer ?
#
loop_
_entity_poly.entity_id
_entity_poly.type
_entity_poly.pdbx_seq_one_letter_code
_entity_poly.pdbx_strand_id
1 'polypeptide(L)'
;MKSKNHKYALLLVVAVTITASGAMSQAFAQSVEDGMDGYVKGTSGIFTGNPNECWFDDGEGNMLPCRIDTGDTAWMLMATSMVLFMTPGVAFFYGGLARSKNVVNVLGMTLMVMGLMSVQWVLWGYSLAFSTAEGDANQFMGGLDYAGFNQVSPYAPLGAAGPCGDTWAAAYQMNAMVDEDICSQDWPGTVPHQLFAMFQGTFAIITPALIIGGLVDRIKFSAIVIFVLIWGTFVYDPIAHWVWGGGFIGGGGLDIDPDLSPSYALDFAGGTVVHISSGFAALAGALVLGRRLGYG
;
A
#
# COMPACT_ATOMS: atom_id res chain seq x y z
N MET A 1 -19.88 33.68 4.26
CA MET A 1 -19.55 32.73 3.17
C MET A 1 -19.88 31.30 3.60
N LYS A 2 -21.01 30.74 3.19
CA LYS A 2 -21.37 29.32 3.40
C LYS A 2 -21.69 28.71 2.04
N SER A 3 -20.67 28.35 1.26
CA SER A 3 -20.90 27.56 0.04
C SER A 3 -21.01 26.08 0.42
N LYS A 4 -21.92 25.35 -0.22
CA LYS A 4 -22.15 23.91 0.02
C LYS A 4 -20.86 23.09 -0.08
N ASN A 5 -19.87 23.56 -0.82
CA ASN A 5 -18.58 22.89 -1.06
C ASN A 5 -17.72 22.75 0.20
N HIS A 6 -17.81 23.71 1.14
CA HIS A 6 -17.08 23.60 2.41
C HIS A 6 -17.61 22.45 3.28
N LYS A 7 -18.92 22.15 3.20
CA LYS A 7 -19.51 21.05 3.97
C LYS A 7 -19.02 19.69 3.46
N TYR A 8 -18.87 19.52 2.15
CA TYR A 8 -18.35 18.27 1.57
C TYR A 8 -16.85 18.09 1.84
N ALA A 9 -16.06 19.16 1.77
CA ALA A 9 -14.64 19.11 2.14
C ALA A 9 -14.45 18.79 3.63
N LEU A 10 -15.27 19.39 4.50
CA LEU A 10 -15.25 19.09 5.94
C LEU A 10 -15.66 17.64 6.22
N LEU A 11 -16.70 17.13 5.55
CA LEU A 11 -17.12 15.73 5.67
C LEU A 11 -16.03 14.76 5.21
N LEU A 12 -15.30 15.10 4.14
CA LEU A 12 -14.20 14.27 3.64
C LEU A 12 -12.99 14.30 4.59
N VAL A 13 -12.65 15.45 5.16
CA VAL A 13 -11.60 15.57 6.19
C VAL A 13 -12.00 14.81 7.46
N VAL A 14 -13.26 14.90 7.88
CA VAL A 14 -13.80 14.15 9.03
C VAL A 14 -13.79 12.65 8.75
N ALA A 15 -14.17 12.21 7.55
CA ALA A 15 -14.09 10.80 7.17
C ALA A 15 -12.63 10.29 7.20
N VAL A 16 -11.69 11.05 6.63
CA VAL A 16 -10.25 10.72 6.63
C VAL A 16 -9.68 10.69 8.05
N THR A 17 -10.07 11.63 8.92
CA THR A 17 -9.64 11.61 10.33
C THR A 17 -10.27 10.48 11.10
N ILE A 18 -11.53 10.11 10.86
CA ILE A 18 -12.19 8.95 11.51
C ILE A 18 -11.57 7.63 11.03
N THR A 19 -11.23 7.48 9.75
CA THR A 19 -10.50 6.28 9.29
C THR A 19 -9.09 6.23 9.84
N ALA A 20 -8.39 7.36 9.92
CA ALA A 20 -7.05 7.42 10.51
C ALA A 20 -7.06 7.17 12.02
N SER A 21 -8.06 7.67 12.76
CA SER A 21 -8.19 7.44 14.20
C SER A 21 -8.85 6.10 14.55
N GLY A 22 -9.70 5.54 13.68
CA GLY A 22 -10.25 4.19 13.80
C GLY A 22 -9.21 3.09 13.57
N ALA A 23 -8.29 3.30 12.61
CA ALA A 23 -7.13 2.44 12.43
C ALA A 23 -6.17 2.51 13.63
N MET A 24 -6.08 3.66 14.31
CA MET A 24 -5.27 3.80 15.54
C MET A 24 -5.99 3.37 16.83
N SER A 25 -7.32 3.27 16.85
CA SER A 25 -8.08 2.89 18.06
C SER A 25 -8.19 1.38 18.27
N GLN A 26 -7.85 0.55 17.27
CA GLN A 26 -7.66 -0.89 17.49
C GLN A 26 -6.33 -1.23 18.19
N ALA A 27 -5.45 -0.24 18.41
CA ALA A 27 -4.21 -0.44 19.16
C ALA A 27 -4.36 -0.30 20.69
N PHE A 28 -5.49 0.17 21.23
CA PHE A 28 -5.67 0.36 22.68
C PHE A 28 -7.14 0.22 23.13
N ALA A 29 -7.75 -0.96 23.01
CA ALA A 29 -8.93 -1.32 23.81
C ALA A 29 -9.31 -2.81 23.64
N GLN A 30 -8.62 -3.70 24.35
CA GLN A 30 -9.23 -4.97 24.76
C GLN A 30 -8.78 -5.29 26.19
N SER A 31 -9.54 -4.78 27.16
CA SER A 31 -9.61 -5.36 28.50
C SER A 31 -11.00 -5.94 28.64
N VAL A 32 -11.12 -7.26 28.78
CA VAL A 32 -12.38 -7.88 29.22
C VAL A 32 -12.07 -9.07 30.12
N GLU A 33 -12.82 -9.12 31.22
CA GLU A 33 -12.69 -10.02 32.37
C GLU A 33 -13.38 -11.38 32.17
N ASP A 34 -13.14 -12.07 31.06
CA ASP A 34 -13.46 -13.50 30.96
C ASP A 34 -12.18 -14.32 30.86
N GLY A 35 -12.00 -15.26 31.81
CA GLY A 35 -10.85 -16.17 31.88
C GLY A 35 -10.89 -17.23 30.78
N MET A 36 -10.94 -16.76 29.53
CA MET A 36 -10.67 -17.51 28.31
C MET A 36 -9.59 -16.75 27.54
N ASP A 37 -8.46 -16.64 28.23
CA ASP A 37 -7.22 -16.03 27.85
C ASP A 37 -6.49 -16.89 26.82
N GLY A 38 -6.76 -16.63 25.53
CA GLY A 38 -5.77 -16.78 24.45
C GLY A 38 -4.59 -15.81 24.59
N TYR A 39 -4.25 -15.42 25.83
CA TYR A 39 -3.23 -14.46 26.19
C TYR A 39 -2.09 -15.23 26.86
N VAL A 40 -1.24 -15.86 26.06
CA VAL A 40 0.00 -16.43 26.57
C VAL A 40 0.90 -15.28 27.00
N LYS A 41 1.48 -15.40 28.20
CA LYS A 41 2.33 -14.36 28.78
C LYS A 41 3.59 -14.19 27.91
N GLY A 42 3.60 -13.16 27.05
CA GLY A 42 4.68 -12.89 26.09
C GLY A 42 4.24 -12.77 24.63
N THR A 43 2.96 -12.98 24.33
CA THR A 43 2.43 -13.00 22.95
C THR A 43 1.32 -11.96 22.78
N SER A 44 1.42 -11.11 21.75
CA SER A 44 0.51 -9.97 21.53
C SER A 44 -0.54 -10.19 20.43
N GLY A 45 -0.88 -11.42 20.04
CA GLY A 45 -1.71 -11.66 18.85
C GLY A 45 -2.97 -12.50 19.08
N ILE A 46 -4.10 -12.06 18.53
CA ILE A 46 -5.29 -12.89 18.29
C ILE A 46 -5.06 -13.62 16.97
N PHE A 47 -5.13 -14.95 16.95
CA PHE A 47 -5.05 -15.73 15.72
C PHE A 47 -6.20 -15.34 14.77
N THR A 48 -5.85 -14.83 13.60
CA THR A 48 -6.80 -14.26 12.63
C THR A 48 -7.41 -15.30 11.70
N GLY A 49 -6.83 -16.50 11.60
CA GLY A 49 -7.23 -17.54 10.66
C GLY A 49 -6.85 -17.26 9.20
N ASN A 50 -6.10 -16.18 8.92
CA ASN A 50 -5.61 -15.87 7.59
C ASN A 50 -4.49 -16.84 7.19
N PRO A 51 -4.63 -17.65 6.13
CA PRO A 51 -3.61 -18.61 5.71
C PRO A 51 -2.34 -17.97 5.14
N ASN A 52 -2.39 -16.70 4.73
CA ASN A 52 -1.26 -15.96 4.17
C ASN A 52 -0.43 -15.24 5.25
N GLU A 53 -0.93 -15.19 6.49
CA GLU A 53 -0.18 -14.64 7.63
C GLU A 53 0.67 -15.72 8.29
N CYS A 54 1.82 -15.30 8.80
CA CYS A 54 2.79 -16.17 9.41
C CYS A 54 2.39 -16.48 10.86
N TRP A 55 1.85 -17.67 11.05
CA TRP A 55 1.51 -18.25 12.34
C TRP A 55 2.14 -19.64 12.47
N PHE A 56 2.55 -20.01 13.67
CA PHE A 56 3.12 -21.33 13.95
C PHE A 56 2.49 -21.95 15.20
N ASP A 57 2.43 -23.28 15.24
CA ASP A 57 1.96 -24.05 16.39
C ASP A 57 3.11 -24.25 17.39
N ASP A 58 2.87 -23.94 18.66
CA ASP A 58 3.85 -24.13 19.74
C ASP A 58 4.00 -25.59 20.19
N GLY A 59 3.21 -26.51 19.63
CA GLY A 59 3.19 -27.92 19.99
C GLY A 59 2.30 -28.24 21.20
N GLU A 60 1.71 -27.22 21.81
CA GLU A 60 0.71 -27.33 22.88
C GLU A 60 -0.72 -27.03 22.37
N GLY A 61 -0.86 -26.78 21.06
CA GLY A 61 -2.11 -26.48 20.39
C GLY A 61 -2.44 -24.99 20.34
N ASN A 62 -1.51 -24.11 20.71
CA ASN A 62 -1.68 -22.67 20.57
C ASN A 62 -1.01 -22.17 19.28
N MET A 63 -1.68 -21.25 18.59
CA MET A 63 -1.14 -20.59 17.40
C MET A 63 -0.48 -19.28 17.80
N LEU A 64 0.84 -19.18 17.61
CA LEU A 64 1.64 -17.99 17.90
C LEU A 64 2.01 -17.25 16.61
N PRO A 65 2.04 -15.91 16.62
CA PRO A 65 2.48 -15.14 15.46
C PRO A 65 3.99 -15.26 15.28
N CYS A 66 4.45 -15.29 14.04
CA CYS A 66 5.87 -15.18 13.75
C CYS A 66 6.45 -13.86 14.27
N ARG A 67 7.76 -13.88 14.57
CA ARG A 67 8.47 -12.75 15.16
C ARG A 67 8.34 -11.49 14.31
N ILE A 68 7.89 -10.43 14.97
CA ILE A 68 7.94 -9.05 14.46
C ILE A 68 9.17 -8.37 15.07
N ASP A 69 10.02 -7.80 14.22
CA ASP A 69 11.18 -7.05 14.67
C ASP A 69 10.81 -5.58 14.91
N THR A 70 11.21 -5.07 16.07
CA THR A 70 10.87 -3.70 16.47
C THR A 70 11.68 -2.64 15.71
N GLY A 71 12.91 -2.97 15.29
CA GLY A 71 13.75 -2.13 14.46
C GLY A 71 13.19 -2.01 13.04
N ASP A 72 12.79 -3.14 12.44
CA ASP A 72 12.16 -3.17 11.12
C ASP A 72 10.81 -2.43 11.15
N THR A 73 10.02 -2.62 12.21
CA THR A 73 8.76 -1.88 12.42
C THR A 73 9.00 -0.37 12.53
N ALA A 74 9.99 0.06 13.32
CA ALA A 74 10.32 1.48 13.48
C ALA A 74 10.80 2.10 12.15
N TRP A 75 11.65 1.38 11.41
CA TRP A 75 12.11 1.80 10.09
C TRP A 75 10.95 1.93 9.11
N MET A 76 10.06 0.93 9.05
CA MET A 76 8.92 0.94 8.14
C MET A 76 7.91 2.03 8.47
N LEU A 77 7.68 2.36 9.74
CA LEU A 77 6.86 3.51 10.14
C LEU A 77 7.48 4.85 9.69
N MET A 78 8.81 4.99 9.85
CA MET A 78 9.53 6.18 9.40
C MET A 78 9.50 6.29 7.87
N ALA A 79 9.78 5.18 7.16
CA ALA A 79 9.76 5.12 5.71
C ALA A 79 8.36 5.45 5.16
N THR A 80 7.30 4.87 5.74
CA THR A 80 5.90 5.20 5.39
C THR A 80 5.63 6.70 5.53
N SER A 81 6.10 7.31 6.62
CA SER A 81 5.93 8.74 6.86
C SER A 81 6.69 9.59 5.82
N MET A 82 7.91 9.21 5.47
CA MET A 82 8.71 9.89 4.44
C MET A 82 8.06 9.78 3.05
N VAL A 83 7.58 8.60 2.66
CA VAL A 83 6.93 8.39 1.35
C VAL A 83 5.62 9.17 1.29
N LEU A 84 4.82 9.15 2.36
CA LEU A 84 3.60 9.95 2.40
C LEU A 84 3.89 11.46 2.22
N PHE A 85 4.99 11.95 2.79
CA PHE A 85 5.43 13.33 2.66
C PHE A 85 5.85 13.72 1.22
N MET A 86 6.18 12.74 0.37
CA MET A 86 6.43 13.00 -1.05
C MET A 86 5.19 13.54 -1.77
N THR A 87 3.97 13.21 -1.33
CA THR A 87 2.74 13.64 -2.02
C THR A 87 2.51 15.15 -1.93
N PRO A 88 2.59 15.78 -0.74
CA PRO A 88 2.71 17.23 -0.63
C PRO A 88 3.91 17.81 -1.40
N GLY A 89 5.06 17.12 -1.38
CA GLY A 89 6.25 17.52 -2.14
C GLY A 89 5.99 17.64 -3.64
N VAL A 90 5.30 16.65 -4.22
CA VAL A 90 4.86 16.63 -5.61
C VAL A 90 3.85 17.75 -5.89
N ALA A 91 2.95 18.03 -4.94
CA ALA A 91 2.02 19.15 -5.03
C ALA A 91 2.75 20.50 -5.18
N PHE A 92 3.80 20.73 -4.39
CA PHE A 92 4.63 21.93 -4.51
C PHE A 92 5.47 21.94 -5.78
N PHE A 93 6.04 20.79 -6.15
CA PHE A 93 6.82 20.65 -7.37
C PHE A 93 6.00 21.01 -8.62
N TYR A 94 4.83 20.40 -8.81
CA TYR A 94 3.96 20.74 -9.92
C TYR A 94 3.27 22.09 -9.76
N GLY A 95 3.02 22.53 -8.52
CA GLY A 95 2.54 23.88 -8.25
C GLY A 95 3.51 24.95 -8.75
N GLY A 96 4.82 24.73 -8.57
CA GLY A 96 5.88 25.62 -9.07
C GLY A 96 6.09 25.56 -10.60
N LEU A 97 5.83 24.42 -11.23
CA LEU A 97 5.84 24.27 -12.69
C LEU A 97 4.55 24.78 -13.35
N ALA A 98 3.46 24.87 -12.59
CA ALA A 98 2.19 25.39 -13.05
C ALA A 98 2.19 26.92 -13.12
N ARG A 99 1.23 27.47 -13.87
CA ARG A 99 1.01 28.93 -13.86
C ARG A 99 0.55 29.36 -12.47
N SER A 100 1.03 30.52 -12.01
CA SER A 100 0.76 31.06 -10.67
C SER A 100 -0.73 31.09 -10.31
N LYS A 101 -1.60 31.37 -11.27
CA LYS A 101 -3.06 31.39 -11.10
C LYS A 101 -3.69 30.03 -10.77
N ASN A 102 -2.97 28.93 -11.00
CA ASN A 102 -3.47 27.57 -10.87
C ASN A 102 -2.81 26.77 -9.74
N VAL A 103 -1.83 27.33 -9.02
CA VAL A 103 -1.12 26.62 -7.93
C VAL A 103 -2.09 26.07 -6.88
N VAL A 104 -3.08 26.87 -6.46
CA VAL A 104 -4.08 26.45 -5.47
C VAL A 104 -4.90 25.25 -5.96
N ASN A 105 -5.20 25.21 -7.27
CA ASN A 105 -5.93 24.10 -7.87
C ASN A 105 -5.08 22.82 -7.89
N VAL A 106 -3.78 22.93 -8.20
CA VAL A 106 -2.84 21.79 -8.17
C VAL A 106 -2.71 21.21 -6.76
N LEU A 107 -2.52 22.08 -5.76
CA LEU A 107 -2.46 21.68 -4.35
C LEU A 107 -3.76 21.00 -3.92
N GLY A 108 -4.91 21.59 -4.27
CA GLY A 108 -6.23 21.04 -3.95
C GLY A 108 -6.51 19.68 -4.60
N MET A 109 -6.13 19.48 -5.87
CA MET A 109 -6.26 18.18 -6.53
C MET A 109 -5.36 17.13 -5.87
N THR A 110 -4.13 17.48 -5.50
CA THR A 110 -3.20 16.53 -4.90
C THR A 110 -3.66 16.05 -3.51
N LEU A 111 -4.11 16.98 -2.65
CA LEU A 111 -4.68 16.61 -1.34
C LEU A 111 -5.96 15.78 -1.47
N MET A 112 -6.77 16.06 -2.49
CA MET A 112 -7.96 15.26 -2.77
C MET A 112 -7.59 13.84 -3.19
N VAL A 113 -6.55 13.66 -4.02
CA VAL A 113 -6.04 12.33 -4.40
C VAL A 113 -5.55 11.55 -3.19
N MET A 114 -4.84 12.21 -2.25
CA MET A 114 -4.45 11.58 -1.00
C MET A 114 -5.66 11.00 -0.24
N GLY A 115 -6.76 11.77 -0.15
CA GLY A 115 -7.99 11.31 0.50
C GLY A 115 -8.68 10.17 -0.25
N LEU A 116 -8.83 10.29 -1.58
CA LEU A 116 -9.51 9.29 -2.39
C LEU A 116 -8.77 7.96 -2.44
N MET A 117 -7.46 7.99 -2.69
CA MET A 117 -6.66 6.78 -2.78
C MET A 117 -6.54 6.09 -1.42
N SER A 118 -6.44 6.84 -0.31
CA SER A 118 -6.47 6.25 1.03
C SER A 118 -7.75 5.42 1.27
N VAL A 119 -8.91 5.96 0.87
CA VAL A 119 -10.20 5.27 1.03
C VAL A 119 -10.29 4.08 0.08
N GLN A 120 -9.95 4.26 -1.19
CA GLN A 120 -9.99 3.20 -2.19
C GLN A 120 -9.06 2.03 -1.81
N TRP A 121 -7.86 2.34 -1.30
CA TRP A 121 -6.87 1.36 -0.86
C TRP A 121 -7.41 0.45 0.25
N VAL A 122 -8.03 1.04 1.27
CA VAL A 122 -8.62 0.29 2.38
C VAL A 122 -9.83 -0.53 1.93
N LEU A 123 -10.69 0.05 1.09
CA LEU A 123 -11.93 -0.62 0.69
C LEU A 123 -11.68 -1.84 -0.22
N TRP A 124 -10.81 -1.72 -1.22
CA TRP A 124 -10.51 -2.85 -2.11
C TRP A 124 -9.09 -2.84 -2.71
N GLY A 125 -8.42 -1.69 -2.79
CA GLY A 125 -7.15 -1.59 -3.53
C GLY A 125 -6.05 -2.48 -2.99
N TYR A 126 -5.90 -2.55 -1.66
CA TYR A 126 -4.92 -3.44 -1.04
C TYR A 126 -5.20 -4.91 -1.37
N SER A 127 -6.49 -5.29 -1.36
CA SER A 127 -6.89 -6.66 -1.71
C SER A 127 -6.56 -6.97 -3.17
N LEU A 128 -6.98 -6.12 -4.11
CA LEU A 128 -6.71 -6.34 -5.53
C LEU A 128 -5.21 -6.38 -5.86
N ALA A 129 -4.38 -5.70 -5.07
CA ALA A 129 -2.93 -5.68 -5.24
C ALA A 129 -2.23 -6.87 -4.57
N PHE A 130 -2.61 -7.28 -3.35
CA PHE A 130 -1.82 -8.21 -2.52
C PHE A 130 -2.58 -9.43 -1.98
N SER A 131 -3.88 -9.60 -2.26
CA SER A 131 -4.60 -10.85 -2.00
C SER A 131 -4.29 -11.86 -3.10
N THR A 132 -4.35 -13.15 -2.75
CA THR A 132 -4.23 -14.25 -3.70
C THR A 132 -5.60 -14.53 -4.34
N ALA A 133 -5.63 -14.66 -5.67
CA ALA A 133 -6.81 -15.13 -6.39
C ALA A 133 -6.71 -16.62 -6.71
N GLU A 134 -7.84 -17.28 -6.97
CA GLU A 134 -7.86 -18.68 -7.35
C GLU A 134 -7.43 -18.87 -8.82
N GLY A 135 -6.52 -19.83 -9.05
CA GLY A 135 -6.08 -20.25 -10.38
C GLY A 135 -5.29 -19.20 -11.16
N ASP A 136 -5.38 -19.25 -12.50
CA ASP A 136 -4.59 -18.40 -13.40
C ASP A 136 -4.96 -16.90 -13.30
N ALA A 137 -6.09 -16.57 -12.66
CA ALA A 137 -6.49 -15.18 -12.44
C ALA A 137 -5.50 -14.42 -11.54
N ASN A 138 -4.81 -15.13 -10.63
CA ASN A 138 -3.77 -14.57 -9.77
C ASN A 138 -2.55 -14.06 -10.54
N GLN A 139 -2.43 -14.36 -11.82
CA GLN A 139 -1.38 -13.76 -12.63
C GLN A 139 -1.69 -12.27 -12.91
N PHE A 140 -2.97 -11.88 -12.91
CA PHE A 140 -3.40 -10.56 -13.38
C PHE A 140 -4.02 -9.67 -12.32
N MET A 141 -4.68 -10.23 -11.30
CA MET A 141 -5.33 -9.45 -10.25
C MET A 141 -5.53 -10.32 -9.01
N GLY A 142 -5.40 -9.70 -7.84
CA GLY A 142 -5.68 -10.35 -6.57
C GLY A 142 -7.17 -10.55 -6.29
N GLY A 143 -7.45 -11.28 -5.21
CA GLY A 143 -8.80 -11.52 -4.71
C GLY A 143 -9.39 -10.34 -3.93
N LEU A 144 -10.56 -10.56 -3.33
CA LEU A 144 -11.26 -9.59 -2.48
C LEU A 144 -11.22 -9.97 -0.98
N ASP A 145 -10.36 -10.89 -0.58
CA ASP A 145 -10.30 -11.41 0.79
C ASP A 145 -9.91 -10.34 1.81
N TYR A 146 -9.11 -9.36 1.38
CA TYR A 146 -8.65 -8.22 2.19
C TYR A 146 -9.47 -6.96 1.99
N ALA A 147 -10.64 -7.05 1.34
CA ALA A 147 -11.52 -5.91 1.16
C ALA A 147 -11.94 -5.34 2.53
N GLY A 148 -11.83 -4.02 2.69
CA GLY A 148 -12.07 -3.35 3.97
C GLY A 148 -11.05 -3.66 5.07
N PHE A 149 -9.84 -4.12 4.69
CA PHE A 149 -8.81 -4.63 5.60
C PHE A 149 -9.28 -5.82 6.45
N ASN A 150 -10.22 -6.59 5.92
CA ASN A 150 -10.56 -7.88 6.50
C ASN A 150 -9.34 -8.80 6.48
N GLN A 151 -9.07 -9.53 7.56
CA GLN A 151 -7.91 -10.44 7.65
C GLN A 151 -6.53 -9.76 7.43
N VAL A 152 -6.43 -8.45 7.62
CA VAL A 152 -5.16 -7.70 7.59
C VAL A 152 -4.77 -7.33 9.01
N SER A 153 -3.99 -8.19 9.68
CA SER A 153 -3.69 -8.03 11.10
C SER A 153 -2.44 -7.18 11.37
N PRO A 154 -2.37 -6.50 12.52
CA PRO A 154 -1.12 -5.92 13.04
C PRO A 154 -0.28 -6.95 13.80
N TYR A 155 -0.78 -8.17 13.99
CA TYR A 155 -0.24 -9.14 14.94
C TYR A 155 0.73 -10.13 14.32
N ALA A 156 0.61 -10.38 13.02
CA ALA A 156 1.48 -11.30 12.29
C ALA A 156 2.01 -10.65 10.99
N PRO A 157 3.22 -11.02 10.55
CA PRO A 157 3.70 -10.70 9.21
C PRO A 157 3.05 -11.59 8.15
N LEU A 158 3.21 -11.25 6.87
CA LEU A 158 2.83 -12.12 5.74
C LEU A 158 3.91 -13.18 5.50
N GLY A 159 3.50 -14.38 5.08
CA GLY A 159 4.40 -15.43 4.60
C GLY A 159 4.41 -16.71 5.44
N ALA A 160 5.22 -17.68 5.01
CA ALA A 160 5.38 -18.97 5.68
C ALA A 160 6.31 -18.88 6.89
N ALA A 161 5.99 -19.64 7.93
CA ALA A 161 6.80 -19.76 9.14
C ALA A 161 8.06 -20.60 8.91
N GLY A 162 9.21 -20.13 9.39
CA GLY A 162 10.47 -20.87 9.38
C GLY A 162 11.51 -20.28 10.33
N PRO A 163 12.70 -20.89 10.44
CA PRO A 163 13.78 -20.37 11.28
C PRO A 163 14.19 -18.95 10.87
N CYS A 164 14.43 -18.05 11.84
CA CYS A 164 14.88 -16.70 11.52
C CYS A 164 16.26 -16.65 10.83
N GLY A 165 17.11 -17.66 11.04
CA GLY A 165 18.45 -17.76 10.44
C GLY A 165 18.47 -17.95 8.92
N ASP A 166 17.40 -18.51 8.34
CA ASP A 166 17.29 -18.78 6.90
C ASP A 166 16.63 -17.63 6.13
N THR A 167 16.21 -16.57 6.82
CA THR A 167 15.58 -15.42 6.18
C THR A 167 16.58 -14.61 5.34
N TRP A 168 16.07 -13.94 4.30
CA TRP A 168 16.88 -13.00 3.51
C TRP A 168 17.53 -11.91 4.39
N ALA A 169 16.86 -11.49 5.46
CA ALA A 169 17.36 -10.52 6.43
C ALA A 169 18.58 -11.04 7.21
N ALA A 170 18.61 -12.33 7.55
CA ALA A 170 19.75 -12.98 8.18
C ALA A 170 20.92 -13.17 7.20
N ALA A 171 20.64 -13.55 5.95
CA ALA A 171 21.66 -13.75 4.92
C ALA A 171 22.49 -12.49 4.60
N TYR A 172 21.89 -11.30 4.70
CA TYR A 172 22.56 -10.01 4.45
C TYR A 172 23.05 -9.28 5.71
N GLN A 173 23.17 -9.98 6.86
CA GLN A 173 23.81 -9.51 8.10
C GLN A 173 23.28 -8.20 8.72
N MET A 174 22.00 -7.86 8.51
CA MET A 174 21.45 -6.62 9.08
C MET A 174 20.95 -6.77 10.53
N ASN A 175 20.77 -8.00 11.02
CA ASN A 175 20.42 -8.30 12.41
C ASN A 175 21.03 -9.64 12.85
N ALA A 176 21.58 -9.71 14.07
CA ALA A 176 21.86 -10.97 14.74
C ALA A 176 20.52 -11.53 15.25
N MET A 177 19.76 -12.17 14.35
CA MET A 177 18.53 -12.85 14.73
C MET A 177 18.85 -13.96 15.73
N VAL A 178 18.01 -14.15 16.74
CA VAL A 178 18.18 -15.23 17.72
C VAL A 178 17.86 -16.55 17.00
N ASP A 179 18.78 -17.52 17.07
CA ASP A 179 18.70 -18.79 16.32
C ASP A 179 17.46 -19.63 16.66
N GLU A 180 16.80 -19.38 17.79
CA GLU A 180 15.62 -20.12 18.25
C GLU A 180 14.27 -19.48 17.86
N ASP A 181 14.27 -18.28 17.28
CA ASP A 181 13.03 -17.59 16.92
C ASP A 181 12.50 -18.04 15.54
N ILE A 182 11.17 -17.98 15.39
CA ILE A 182 10.45 -18.27 14.13
C ILE A 182 10.07 -16.95 13.46
N CYS A 183 10.47 -16.79 12.20
CA CYS A 183 10.22 -15.60 11.38
C CYS A 183 9.48 -15.98 10.09
N SER A 184 8.85 -14.98 9.46
CA SER A 184 8.38 -15.14 8.08
C SER A 184 9.56 -15.28 7.12
N GLN A 185 9.44 -16.25 6.21
CA GLN A 185 10.43 -16.52 5.16
C GLN A 185 10.18 -15.71 3.89
N ASP A 186 8.98 -15.16 3.73
CA ASP A 186 8.59 -14.41 2.54
C ASP A 186 8.71 -12.90 2.79
N TRP A 187 8.70 -12.12 1.71
CA TRP A 187 8.57 -10.68 1.80
C TRP A 187 7.19 -10.31 2.37
N PRO A 188 7.07 -9.40 3.36
CA PRO A 188 8.05 -8.41 3.83
C PRO A 188 8.85 -8.83 5.08
N GLY A 189 8.92 -10.12 5.41
CA GLY A 189 9.70 -10.65 6.52
C GLY A 189 9.08 -10.36 7.88
N THR A 190 9.80 -9.66 8.73
CA THR A 190 9.46 -9.36 10.15
C THR A 190 8.55 -8.15 10.32
N VAL A 191 7.97 -7.63 9.23
CA VAL A 191 7.10 -6.44 9.24
C VAL A 191 5.64 -6.86 9.40
N PRO A 192 4.87 -6.25 10.33
CA PRO A 192 3.44 -6.53 10.48
C PRO A 192 2.67 -6.36 9.18
N HIS A 193 1.74 -7.27 8.89
CA HIS A 193 0.93 -7.26 7.67
C HIS A 193 0.21 -5.91 7.46
N GLN A 194 -0.45 -5.38 8.50
CA GLN A 194 -1.11 -4.07 8.42
C GLN A 194 -0.12 -2.92 8.16
N LEU A 195 1.08 -2.95 8.74
CA LEU A 195 2.09 -1.91 8.50
C LEU A 195 2.58 -1.94 7.04
N PHE A 196 2.80 -3.15 6.51
CA PHE A 196 3.12 -3.32 5.10
C PHE A 196 1.99 -2.80 4.19
N ALA A 197 0.73 -3.10 4.51
CA ALA A 197 -0.43 -2.60 3.76
C ALA A 197 -0.48 -1.06 3.74
N MET A 198 -0.19 -0.41 4.87
CA MET A 198 -0.15 1.05 4.97
C MET A 198 1.05 1.65 4.23
N PHE A 199 2.23 1.01 4.31
CA PHE A 199 3.41 1.41 3.54
C PHE A 199 3.12 1.39 2.04
N GLN A 200 2.57 0.30 1.53
CA GLN A 200 2.18 0.17 0.11
C GLN A 200 1.11 1.19 -0.31
N GLY A 201 0.18 1.51 0.60
CA GLY A 201 -0.82 2.56 0.38
C GLY A 201 -0.22 3.94 0.06
N THR A 202 0.97 4.24 0.59
CA THR A 202 1.64 5.52 0.25
C THR A 202 2.09 5.59 -1.21
N PHE A 203 2.48 4.45 -1.81
CA PHE A 203 2.78 4.34 -3.24
C PHE A 203 1.50 4.45 -4.09
N ALA A 204 0.39 3.86 -3.62
CA ALA A 204 -0.91 4.00 -4.27
C ALA A 204 -1.39 5.45 -4.29
N ILE A 205 -1.08 6.23 -3.26
CA ILE A 205 -1.42 7.65 -3.15
C ILE A 205 -0.56 8.52 -4.08
N ILE A 206 0.77 8.35 -4.05
CA ILE A 206 1.70 9.22 -4.80
C ILE A 206 1.55 9.04 -6.32
N THR A 207 1.24 7.83 -6.78
CA THR A 207 1.24 7.48 -8.21
C THR A 207 0.24 8.31 -9.04
N PRO A 208 -1.07 8.36 -8.69
CA PRO A 208 -2.01 9.24 -9.39
C PRO A 208 -1.74 10.73 -9.14
N ALA A 209 -1.07 11.10 -8.03
CA ALA A 209 -0.63 12.48 -7.81
C ALA A 209 0.45 12.90 -8.82
N LEU A 210 1.31 11.98 -9.27
CA LEU A 210 2.27 12.23 -10.35
C LEU A 210 1.57 12.51 -11.69
N ILE A 211 0.45 11.84 -11.96
CA ILE A 211 -0.33 12.05 -13.19
C ILE A 211 -0.86 13.48 -13.28
N ILE A 212 -1.29 14.04 -12.14
CA ILE A 212 -1.84 15.41 -12.08
C ILE A 212 -0.88 16.40 -12.71
N GLY A 213 0.43 16.26 -12.51
CA GLY A 213 1.46 17.13 -13.11
C GLY A 213 1.32 17.34 -14.62
N GLY A 214 1.02 16.27 -15.35
CA GLY A 214 0.79 16.32 -16.80
C GLY A 214 -0.56 16.93 -17.20
N LEU A 215 -1.57 16.79 -16.33
CA LEU A 215 -2.95 17.20 -16.59
C LEU A 215 -3.31 18.58 -16.01
N VAL A 216 -2.37 19.20 -15.28
CA VAL A 216 -2.53 20.55 -14.72
C VAL A 216 -2.97 21.53 -15.80
N ASP A 217 -3.99 22.33 -15.44
CA ASP A 217 -4.67 23.34 -16.28
C ASP A 217 -5.54 22.79 -17.41
N ARG A 218 -5.74 21.48 -17.50
CA ARG A 218 -6.46 20.85 -18.62
C ARG A 218 -7.64 19.98 -18.21
N ILE A 219 -7.81 19.69 -16.92
CA ILE A 219 -8.84 18.79 -16.41
C ILE A 219 -9.74 19.48 -15.37
N LYS A 220 -11.04 19.14 -15.38
CA LYS A 220 -11.99 19.58 -14.36
C LYS A 220 -11.78 18.80 -13.07
N PHE A 221 -12.04 19.43 -11.93
CA PHE A 221 -11.92 18.80 -10.62
C PHE A 221 -12.80 17.54 -10.48
N SER A 222 -14.04 17.56 -10.98
CA SER A 222 -14.91 16.38 -10.93
C SER A 222 -14.42 15.23 -11.82
N ALA A 223 -13.74 15.55 -12.93
CA ALA A 223 -13.20 14.54 -13.83
C ALA A 223 -11.97 13.85 -13.21
N ILE A 224 -11.13 14.57 -12.47
CA ILE A 224 -9.97 13.96 -11.80
C ILE A 224 -10.40 13.00 -10.69
N VAL A 225 -11.49 13.28 -9.95
CA VAL A 225 -12.03 12.37 -8.93
C VAL A 225 -12.40 11.01 -9.54
N ILE A 226 -13.16 11.02 -10.64
CA ILE A 226 -13.59 9.81 -11.32
C ILE A 226 -12.38 9.09 -11.94
N PHE A 227 -11.51 9.85 -12.60
CA PHE A 227 -10.31 9.32 -13.22
C PHE A 227 -9.42 8.60 -12.21
N VAL A 228 -9.15 9.20 -11.04
CA VAL A 228 -8.25 8.63 -10.03
C VAL A 228 -8.80 7.32 -9.46
N LEU A 229 -10.12 7.23 -9.20
CA LEU A 229 -10.71 5.99 -8.68
C LEU A 229 -10.69 4.86 -9.72
N ILE A 230 -11.03 5.17 -10.98
CA ILE A 230 -11.01 4.19 -12.06
C ILE A 230 -9.56 3.77 -12.36
N TRP A 231 -8.65 4.74 -12.46
CA TRP A 231 -7.25 4.50 -12.76
C TRP A 231 -6.55 3.75 -11.62
N GLY A 232 -6.82 4.11 -10.36
CA GLY A 232 -6.35 3.36 -9.20
C GLY A 232 -6.79 1.90 -9.26
N THR A 233 -8.08 1.66 -9.46
CA THR A 233 -8.65 0.31 -9.43
C THR A 233 -8.26 -0.57 -10.62
N PHE A 234 -8.23 -0.02 -11.84
CA PHE A 234 -8.05 -0.81 -13.07
C PHE A 234 -6.67 -0.66 -13.71
N VAL A 235 -5.81 0.20 -13.19
CA VAL A 235 -4.45 0.38 -13.71
C VAL A 235 -3.42 0.22 -12.60
N TYR A 236 -3.54 0.97 -11.49
CA TYR A 236 -2.56 0.87 -10.41
C TYR A 236 -2.62 -0.49 -9.71
N ASP A 237 -3.78 -0.90 -9.18
CA ASP A 237 -3.89 -2.14 -8.39
C ASP A 237 -3.46 -3.37 -9.21
N PRO A 238 -3.84 -3.54 -10.49
CA PRO A 238 -3.36 -4.66 -11.30
C PRO A 238 -1.86 -4.59 -11.57
N ILE A 239 -1.30 -3.42 -11.89
CA ILE A 239 0.15 -3.30 -12.12
C ILE A 239 0.92 -3.61 -10.83
N ALA A 240 0.45 -3.12 -9.69
CA ALA A 240 1.03 -3.44 -8.39
C ALA A 240 0.97 -4.95 -8.11
N HIS A 241 -0.14 -5.61 -8.45
CA HIS A 241 -0.26 -7.05 -8.35
C HIS A 241 0.72 -7.79 -9.26
N TRP A 242 0.84 -7.37 -10.52
CA TRP A 242 1.74 -7.98 -11.50
C TRP A 242 3.19 -8.00 -11.00
N VAL A 243 3.62 -6.91 -10.37
CA VAL A 243 5.03 -6.68 -10.02
C VAL A 243 5.36 -7.06 -8.57
N TRP A 244 4.49 -6.76 -7.62
CA TRP A 244 4.74 -6.93 -6.18
C TRP A 244 3.80 -7.93 -5.49
N GLY A 245 2.63 -8.18 -6.06
CA GLY A 245 1.60 -9.05 -5.47
C GLY A 245 1.67 -10.52 -5.88
N GLY A 246 2.77 -10.96 -6.49
CA GLY A 246 2.92 -12.34 -6.98
C GLY A 246 2.26 -12.61 -8.34
N GLY A 247 1.88 -11.57 -9.09
CA GLY A 247 1.33 -11.69 -10.44
C GLY A 247 2.39 -12.02 -11.51
N PHE A 248 2.04 -11.92 -12.79
CA PHE A 248 2.83 -12.52 -13.88
C PHE A 248 4.27 -11.98 -14.04
N ILE A 249 4.58 -10.77 -13.55
CA ILE A 249 5.90 -10.16 -13.68
C ILE A 249 6.80 -10.55 -12.50
N GLY A 250 6.35 -10.32 -11.26
CA GLY A 250 7.08 -10.60 -10.04
C GLY A 250 7.01 -12.06 -9.60
N GLY A 251 5.96 -12.78 -10.00
CA GLY A 251 5.72 -14.20 -9.72
C GLY A 251 6.27 -15.17 -10.77
N GLY A 252 6.87 -14.66 -11.86
CA GLY A 252 7.67 -15.48 -12.80
C GLY A 252 6.92 -16.06 -13.98
N GLY A 253 5.74 -15.55 -14.30
CA GLY A 253 5.02 -15.91 -15.52
C GLY A 253 5.68 -15.37 -16.80
N LEU A 254 6.54 -14.35 -16.68
CA LEU A 254 7.24 -13.70 -17.78
C LEU A 254 8.75 -14.03 -17.74
N ASP A 255 9.11 -15.28 -18.00
CA ASP A 255 10.51 -15.67 -18.20
C ASP A 255 10.91 -15.52 -19.68
N ILE A 256 11.63 -14.44 -20.00
CA ILE A 256 12.07 -14.16 -21.38
C ILE A 256 13.43 -14.83 -21.68
N ASP A 257 14.22 -15.14 -20.65
CA ASP A 257 15.51 -15.82 -20.77
C ASP A 257 15.93 -16.46 -19.43
N PRO A 258 15.67 -17.77 -19.24
CA PRO A 258 15.97 -18.48 -17.99
C PRO A 258 17.46 -18.54 -17.65
N ASP A 259 18.34 -18.33 -18.64
CA ASP A 259 19.79 -18.53 -18.50
C ASP A 259 20.52 -17.24 -18.06
N LEU A 260 19.91 -16.06 -18.21
CA LEU A 260 20.52 -14.76 -17.89
C LEU A 260 20.09 -14.17 -16.54
N SER A 261 18.96 -14.63 -16.00
CA SER A 261 18.39 -14.21 -14.71
C SER A 261 17.41 -15.28 -14.27
N PRO A 262 17.29 -15.61 -12.97
CA PRO A 262 16.11 -16.33 -12.48
C PRO A 262 14.89 -15.43 -12.73
N SER A 263 14.31 -15.58 -13.92
CA SER A 263 12.93 -15.35 -14.36
C SER A 263 11.99 -14.41 -13.59
N TYR A 264 12.41 -13.21 -13.18
CA TYR A 264 11.48 -12.20 -12.61
C TYR A 264 11.94 -10.78 -12.98
N ALA A 265 11.02 -9.89 -13.36
CA ALA A 265 11.43 -8.49 -13.58
C ALA A 265 11.75 -7.82 -12.24
N LEU A 266 12.94 -7.24 -12.14
CA LEU A 266 13.43 -6.63 -10.91
C LEU A 266 12.92 -5.19 -10.79
N ASP A 267 11.92 -4.98 -9.94
CA ASP A 267 11.42 -3.64 -9.60
C ASP A 267 11.33 -3.46 -8.07
N PHE A 268 12.44 -2.97 -7.51
CA PHE A 268 12.59 -2.82 -6.06
C PHE A 268 11.66 -1.78 -5.43
N ALA A 269 11.44 -0.64 -6.09
CA ALA A 269 10.78 0.53 -5.48
C ALA A 269 9.79 1.25 -6.40
N GLY A 270 9.39 0.64 -7.52
CA GLY A 270 8.24 1.07 -8.31
C GLY A 270 8.64 1.84 -9.56
N GLY A 271 9.76 1.49 -10.18
CA GLY A 271 10.13 1.97 -11.51
C GLY A 271 8.98 1.75 -12.50
N THR A 272 8.39 0.56 -12.49
CA THR A 272 7.24 0.20 -13.32
C THR A 272 5.92 0.64 -12.70
N VAL A 273 5.67 0.24 -11.44
CA VAL A 273 4.39 0.42 -10.74
C VAL A 273 4.04 1.89 -10.53
N VAL A 274 5.03 2.73 -10.27
CA VAL A 274 4.84 4.16 -9.94
C VAL A 274 5.24 5.04 -11.12
N HIS A 275 6.49 4.98 -11.56
CA HIS A 275 7.03 6.00 -12.46
C HIS A 275 6.61 5.82 -13.92
N ILE A 276 6.76 4.61 -14.47
CA ILE A 276 6.37 4.31 -15.84
C ILE A 276 4.84 4.41 -15.97
N SER A 277 4.08 3.78 -15.07
CA SER A 277 2.61 3.79 -15.11
C SER A 277 2.05 5.22 -15.08
N SER A 278 2.49 6.07 -14.13
CA SER A 278 2.01 7.44 -14.01
C SER A 278 2.54 8.34 -15.13
N GLY A 279 3.78 8.14 -15.58
CA GLY A 279 4.38 8.90 -16.68
C GLY A 279 3.64 8.68 -18.00
N PHE A 280 3.34 7.42 -18.35
CA PHE A 280 2.56 7.10 -19.54
C PHE A 280 1.09 7.51 -19.41
N ALA A 281 0.48 7.40 -18.23
CA ALA A 281 -0.87 7.91 -18.00
C ALA A 281 -0.95 9.43 -18.16
N ALA A 282 0.06 10.16 -17.67
CA ALA A 282 0.18 11.61 -17.84
C ALA A 282 0.36 11.99 -19.31
N LEU A 283 1.19 11.25 -20.05
CA LEU A 283 1.39 11.44 -21.49
C LEU A 283 0.09 11.19 -22.26
N ALA A 284 -0.58 10.07 -22.01
CA ALA A 284 -1.86 9.73 -22.65
C ALA A 284 -2.92 10.80 -22.38
N GLY A 285 -3.07 11.23 -21.14
CA GLY A 285 -3.99 12.32 -20.80
C GLY A 285 -3.61 13.66 -21.43
N ALA A 286 -2.32 13.97 -21.56
CA ALA A 286 -1.86 15.18 -22.25
C ALA A 286 -2.15 15.15 -23.76
N LEU A 287 -2.10 13.98 -24.39
CA LEU A 287 -2.45 13.78 -25.80
C LEU A 287 -3.97 13.90 -26.02
N VAL A 288 -4.78 13.29 -25.15
CA VAL A 288 -6.25 13.32 -25.26
C VAL A 288 -6.83 14.70 -24.97
N LEU A 289 -6.33 15.41 -23.95
CA LEU A 289 -6.84 16.73 -23.55
C LEU A 289 -6.31 17.88 -24.42
N GLY A 290 -5.30 17.64 -25.26
CA GLY A 290 -4.74 18.64 -26.17
C GLY A 290 -3.88 19.71 -25.49
N ARG A 291 -3.52 20.75 -26.26
CA ARG A 291 -2.56 21.80 -25.85
C ARG A 291 -3.12 22.72 -24.75
N ARG A 292 -2.24 23.24 -23.89
CA ARG A 292 -2.60 24.30 -22.93
C ARG A 292 -3.01 25.55 -23.70
N LEU A 293 -4.23 26.02 -23.47
CA LEU A 293 -4.73 27.27 -24.02
C LEU A 293 -4.43 28.43 -23.05
N GLY A 294 -3.99 29.56 -23.61
CA GLY A 294 -3.66 30.81 -22.89
C GLY A 294 -2.22 31.26 -23.12
N TYR A 295 -2.05 32.57 -23.29
CA TYR A 295 -0.75 33.24 -23.37
C TYR A 295 -0.01 33.12 -22.04
N GLY A 296 1.32 32.99 -22.10
CA GLY A 296 2.21 32.90 -20.93
C GLY A 296 1.99 34.01 -19.91
#